data_AF-G5IHL8-F1
#
_entry.id   AF-G5IHL8-F1
#
_cell.length_a   1.000
_cell.length_b   1.000
_cell.length_c   1.000
_cell.angle_alpha   90.00
_cell.angle_beta   90.00
_cell.angle_gamma   90.00
#
_symmetry.space_group_name_H-M   'P 1'
#
loop_
_entity.id
_entity.type
_entity.pdbx_description
1 polymer ?
#
loop_
_entity_poly.entity_id
_entity_poly.type
_entity_poly.pdbx_seq_one_letter_code
_entity_poly.pdbx_strand_id
1 'polypeptide(L)'
;MKAILKQLYDGEIYPAEQFYPKVKEYKALRRKNFVHYESFTKKLETISPELSQEFTQIMDEQLSAIPLEISEMFIDGFRLGAKMVIEIYGNDITDEK
;
A
#
# COMPACT_ATOMS: atom_id res chain seq x y z
N MET A 1 23.56 6.43 17.63
CA MET A 1 22.55 5.93 16.68
C MET A 1 21.23 6.59 17.05
N LYS A 2 20.54 7.29 16.13
CA LYS A 2 19.23 7.88 16.45
C LYS A 2 18.21 6.77 16.65
N ALA A 3 17.28 6.92 17.59
CA ALA A 3 16.16 5.99 17.75
C ALA A 3 15.31 5.97 16.46
N ILE A 4 14.82 4.79 16.07
CA ILE A 4 14.07 4.60 14.82
C ILE A 4 12.84 5.51 14.70
N LEU A 5 12.14 5.77 15.82
CA LEU A 5 10.99 6.69 15.86
C LEU A 5 11.38 8.14 15.56
N LYS A 6 12.56 8.57 16.02
CA LYS A 6 13.06 9.91 15.72
C LYS A 6 13.44 10.03 14.26
N GLN A 7 14.05 8.98 13.68
CA GLN A 7 14.34 8.95 12.24
C GLN A 7 13.05 9.02 11.41
N LEU A 8 11.97 8.36 11.84
CA LEU A 8 10.66 8.43 11.19
C LEU A 8 10.08 9.84 11.27
N TYR A 9 10.10 10.45 12.46
CA TYR A 9 9.57 11.80 12.68
C TYR A 9 10.36 12.88 11.92
N ASP A 10 11.70 12.75 11.91
CA ASP A 10 12.60 13.66 11.17
C ASP A 10 12.48 13.47 9.64
N GLY A 11 11.75 12.44 9.15
CA GLY A 11 11.60 12.13 7.73
C GLY A 11 12.79 11.39 7.10
N GLU A 12 13.71 10.87 7.92
CA GLU A 12 14.90 10.13 7.46
C GLU A 12 14.56 8.72 6.98
N ILE A 13 13.48 8.12 7.52
CA ILE A 13 12.89 6.89 7.01
C ILE A 13 11.47 7.17 6.52
N TYR A 14 11.19 6.78 5.28
CA TYR A 14 9.88 6.96 4.66
C TYR A 14 9.48 5.68 3.89
N PRO A 15 8.95 4.66 4.60
CA PRO A 15 8.70 3.34 4.03
C PRO A 15 7.78 3.36 2.81
N ALA A 16 6.83 4.31 2.74
CA ALA A 16 5.87 4.41 1.65
C ALA A 16 6.53 4.73 0.30
N GLU A 17 7.54 5.61 0.23
CA GLU A 17 8.27 5.87 -1.03
C GLU A 17 9.34 4.81 -1.31
N GLN A 18 9.87 4.18 -0.26
CA GLN A 18 10.90 3.15 -0.41
C GLN A 18 10.31 1.79 -0.79
N PHE A 19 9.01 1.60 -0.57
CA PHE A 19 8.33 0.36 -0.90
C PHE A 19 7.99 0.31 -2.39
N TYR A 20 8.65 -0.62 -3.07
CA TYR A 20 8.29 -1.00 -4.43
C TYR A 20 8.21 -2.53 -4.53
N PRO A 21 7.08 -3.10 -4.96
CA PRO A 21 6.97 -4.54 -5.15
C PRO A 21 8.06 -5.06 -6.10
N LYS A 22 9.01 -5.84 -5.57
CA LYS A 22 10.14 -6.36 -6.35
C LYS A 22 9.79 -7.63 -7.14
N VAL A 23 8.70 -8.30 -6.75
CA VAL A 23 8.21 -9.55 -7.34
C VAL A 23 7.95 -9.36 -8.84
N LYS A 24 8.57 -10.20 -9.68
CA LYS A 24 8.52 -10.04 -11.15
C LYS A 24 7.11 -10.30 -11.68
N GLU A 25 6.42 -11.27 -11.10
CA GLU A 25 5.04 -11.66 -11.41
C GLU A 25 4.09 -10.50 -11.20
N TYR A 26 4.23 -9.78 -10.07
CA TYR A 26 3.44 -8.58 -9.80
C TYR A 26 3.67 -7.50 -10.86
N LYS A 27 4.93 -7.23 -11.22
CA LYS A 27 5.26 -6.23 -12.25
C LYS A 27 4.68 -6.59 -13.62
N ALA A 28 4.80 -7.86 -14.00
CA ALA A 28 4.26 -8.37 -15.26
C ALA A 28 2.73 -8.25 -15.30
N LEU A 29 2.06 -8.65 -14.22
CA LEU A 29 0.61 -8.54 -14.09
C LEU A 29 0.14 -7.08 -14.14
N ARG A 30 0.80 -6.19 -13.39
CA ARG A 30 0.49 -4.74 -13.39
C ARG A 30 0.63 -4.14 -14.79
N ARG A 31 1.70 -4.48 -15.52
CA ARG A 31 1.89 -4.02 -16.91
C ARG A 31 0.81 -4.55 -17.84
N LYS A 32 0.46 -5.84 -17.73
CA LYS A 32 -0.60 -6.46 -18.54
C LYS A 32 -1.95 -5.76 -18.30
N ASN A 33 -2.31 -5.52 -17.04
CA ASN A 33 -3.55 -4.85 -16.68
C ASN A 33 -3.59 -3.41 -17.18
N PHE A 34 -2.47 -2.67 -17.08
CA PHE A 34 -2.37 -1.32 -17.61
C PHE A 34 -2.61 -1.27 -19.11
N VAL A 35 -1.96 -2.14 -19.89
CA VAL A 35 -2.16 -2.20 -21.35
C VAL A 35 -3.60 -2.56 -21.69
N HIS A 36 -4.20 -3.50 -20.96
CA HIS A 36 -5.59 -3.89 -21.17
C HIS A 36 -6.54 -2.69 -20.96
N TYR A 37 -6.38 -1.99 -19.83
CA TYR A 37 -7.15 -0.80 -19.49
C TYR A 37 -7.00 0.32 -20.52
N GLU A 38 -5.77 0.67 -20.87
CA GLU A 38 -5.48 1.72 -21.85
C GLU A 38 -6.09 1.38 -23.22
N SER A 39 -5.97 0.12 -23.66
CA SER A 39 -6.52 -0.31 -24.95
C SER A 39 -8.04 -0.24 -25.00
N PHE A 40 -8.71 -0.52 -23.89
CA PHE A 40 -10.16 -0.46 -23.80
C PHE A 40 -10.67 0.98 -23.72
N THR A 41 -10.01 1.82 -22.91
CA THR A 41 -10.32 3.25 -22.77
C THR A 41 -10.19 3.97 -24.13
N LYS A 42 -9.11 3.70 -24.89
CA LYS A 42 -8.95 4.25 -26.25
C LYS A 42 -10.07 3.82 -27.21
N LYS A 43 -10.54 2.57 -27.11
CA LYS A 43 -11.69 2.11 -27.92
C LYS A 43 -12.98 2.83 -27.52
N LEU A 44 -13.23 2.98 -26.22
CA LEU A 44 -14.40 3.72 -25.73
C LEU A 44 -14.37 5.18 -26.18
N GLU A 45 -13.22 5.84 -26.11
CA GLU A 45 -13.05 7.23 -26.52
C GLU A 45 -13.41 7.44 -28.00
N THR A 46 -13.12 6.46 -28.88
CA THR A 46 -13.55 6.53 -30.29
C THR A 46 -15.07 6.39 -30.50
N ILE A 47 -15.78 5.79 -29.54
CA ILE A 47 -17.23 5.58 -29.60
C ILE A 47 -17.97 6.76 -28.94
N SER A 48 -17.56 7.12 -27.71
CA SER A 48 -18.06 8.26 -26.95
C SER A 48 -17.01 8.66 -25.91
N PRO A 49 -16.47 9.88 -26.01
CA PRO A 49 -15.58 10.43 -24.99
C PRO A 49 -16.21 10.46 -23.59
N GLU A 50 -17.51 10.73 -23.51
CA GLU A 50 -18.25 10.81 -22.25
C GLU A 50 -18.29 9.46 -21.53
N LEU A 51 -18.56 8.37 -22.25
CA LEU A 51 -18.53 7.02 -21.68
C LEU A 51 -17.12 6.58 -21.27
N SER A 52 -16.09 7.03 -21.99
CA SER A 52 -14.69 6.79 -21.62
C SER A 52 -14.33 7.49 -20.30
N GLN A 53 -14.81 8.73 -20.13
CA GLN A 53 -14.63 9.50 -18.90
C GLN A 53 -15.38 8.87 -17.73
N GLU A 54 -16.65 8.49 -17.92
CA GLU A 54 -17.46 7.81 -16.89
C GLU A 54 -16.80 6.49 -16.46
N PHE A 55 -16.33 5.69 -17.42
CA PHE A 55 -15.61 4.45 -17.11
C PHE A 55 -14.33 4.70 -16.31
N THR A 56 -13.57 5.75 -16.65
CA THR A 56 -12.37 6.14 -15.90
C THR A 56 -12.72 6.53 -14.47
N GLN A 57 -13.79 7.31 -14.29
CA GLN A 57 -14.25 7.73 -12.96
C GLN A 57 -14.67 6.53 -12.11
N ILE A 58 -15.44 5.58 -12.66
CA ILE A 58 -15.84 4.35 -11.95
C ILE A 58 -14.59 3.59 -11.48
N MET A 59 -13.56 3.50 -12.32
CA MET A 59 -12.32 2.82 -11.96
C MET A 59 -11.53 3.57 -10.88
N ASP A 60 -11.46 4.90 -10.94
CA ASP A 60 -10.84 5.71 -9.90
C ASP A 60 -11.56 5.55 -8.55
N GLU A 61 -12.90 5.51 -8.55
CA GLU A 61 -13.72 5.27 -7.37
C GLU A 61 -13.42 3.88 -6.77
N GLN A 62 -13.34 2.82 -7.59
CA GLN A 62 -12.97 1.48 -7.13
C GLN A 62 -11.57 1.45 -6.51
N LEU A 63 -10.61 2.19 -7.07
CA LEU A 63 -9.24 2.25 -6.57
C LEU A 63 -9.08 3.14 -5.33
N SER A 64 -10.02 4.08 -5.10
CA SER A 64 -9.96 5.03 -3.98
C SER A 64 -10.07 4.35 -2.61
N ALA A 65 -10.69 3.17 -2.54
CA ALA A 65 -10.81 2.40 -1.29
C ALA A 65 -9.53 1.64 -0.92
N ILE A 66 -8.65 1.35 -1.88
CA ILE A 66 -7.46 0.53 -1.67
C ILE A 66 -6.51 1.13 -0.60
N PRO A 67 -6.18 2.43 -0.62
CA PRO A 67 -5.35 3.02 0.42
C PRO A 67 -5.94 2.86 1.82
N LEU A 68 -7.28 2.92 1.95
CA LEU A 68 -7.96 2.75 3.24
C LEU A 68 -7.75 1.33 3.77
N GLU A 69 -8.07 0.30 2.97
CA GLU A 69 -7.86 -1.10 3.33
C GLU A 69 -6.39 -1.41 3.67
N ILE A 70 -5.45 -0.96 2.83
CA ILE A 70 -4.03 -1.22 3.04
C ILE A 70 -3.54 -0.53 4.31
N SER A 71 -4.02 0.68 4.60
CA SER A 71 -3.65 1.42 5.81
C SER A 71 -4.16 0.71 7.07
N GLU A 72 -5.41 0.23 7.06
CA GLU A 72 -6.00 -0.49 8.19
C GLU A 72 -5.27 -1.81 8.45
N MET A 73 -5.03 -2.59 7.39
CA MET A 73 -4.24 -3.82 7.45
C MET A 73 -2.82 -3.57 7.99
N PHE A 74 -2.17 -2.48 7.57
CA PHE A 74 -0.84 -2.12 8.09
C PHE A 74 -0.89 -1.79 9.58
N ILE A 75 -1.84 -0.96 10.02
CA ILE A 75 -1.98 -0.55 11.42
C ILE A 75 -2.23 -1.76 12.32
N ASP A 76 -3.13 -2.65 11.91
CA ASP A 76 -3.47 -3.83 12.70
C ASP A 76 -2.35 -4.85 12.72
N GLY A 77 -1.68 -5.06 11.57
CA GLY A 77 -0.47 -5.89 11.51
C GLY A 77 0.67 -5.35 12.38
N PHE A 78 0.88 -4.02 12.38
CA PHE A 78 1.90 -3.39 13.22
C PHE A 78 1.58 -3.53 14.71
N ARG A 79 0.31 -3.31 15.10
CA ARG A 79 -0.16 -3.52 16.49
C ARG A 79 0.04 -4.96 16.93
N LEU A 80 -0.26 -5.92 16.06
CA LEU A 80 -0.04 -7.34 16.34
C LEU A 80 1.45 -7.63 16.56
N GLY A 81 2.32 -7.15 15.67
CA GLY A 81 3.77 -7.31 15.81
C GLY A 81 4.29 -6.72 17.13
N ALA A 82 3.83 -5.53 17.50
CA ALA A 82 4.20 -4.90 18.78
C ALA A 82 3.73 -5.74 19.99
N LYS A 83 2.50 -6.28 19.96
CA LYS A 83 1.98 -7.17 21.00
C LYS A 83 2.84 -8.44 21.14
N MET A 84 3.24 -9.05 20.02
CA MET A 84 4.12 -10.24 20.04
C MET A 84 5.48 -9.92 20.67
N VAL A 85 6.08 -8.78 20.33
CA VAL A 85 7.36 -8.34 20.93
C VAL A 85 7.20 -8.13 22.44
N ILE A 86 6.14 -7.45 22.87
CA ILE A 86 5.86 -7.24 24.30
C ILE A 86 5.63 -8.57 25.02
N GLU A 87 4.94 -9.52 24.42
CA GLU A 87 4.71 -10.84 25.02
C GLU A 87 6.02 -11.61 25.21
N ILE A 88 6.89 -11.62 24.19
CA ILE A 88 8.18 -12.33 24.24
C ILE A 88 9.11 -11.73 25.30
N TYR A 89 9.26 -10.40 25.32
CA TYR A 89 10.20 -9.71 26.22
C TYR A 89 9.58 -9.26 27.55
N GLY A 90 8.26 -9.29 27.69
CA GLY A 90 7.54 -8.80 28.86
C GLY A 90 7.80 -9.62 30.12
N ASN A 91 8.10 -10.91 29.97
CA ASN A 91 8.53 -11.76 31.08
C ASN A 91 9.99 -11.49 31.50
N ASP A 92 10.87 -11.12 30.56
CA ASP A 92 12.27 -10.78 30.86
C ASP A 92 12.42 -9.42 31.58
N ILE A 93 11.49 -8.49 31.36
CA ILE A 93 11.51 -7.16 32.00
C ILE A 93 11.04 -7.21 33.47
N THR A 94 10.27 -8.22 33.86
CA THR A 94 9.79 -8.38 35.24
C THR A 94 10.74 -9.14 36.17
N ASP A 95 11.67 -9.93 35.60
CA ASP A 95 12.62 -10.76 36.37
C ASP A 95 13.95 -10.05 36.69
N GLU A 96 14.19 -8.83 36.17
CA GLU A 96 15.34 -7.97 36.54
C GLU A 96 15.07 -7.01 37.73
N LYS A 97 14.09 -7.31 38.60
CA LYS A 97 13.84 -6.53 39.83
C LYS A 97 14.23 -7.27 41.10
#